data_AF-A0A5N4C311-F1
#
_entry.id   AF-A0A5N4C311-F1
#
_cell.length_a   1.000
_cell.length_b   1.000
_cell.length_c   1.000
_cell.angle_alpha   90.00
_cell.angle_beta   90.00
_cell.angle_gamma   90.00
#
_symmetry.space_group_name_H-M   'P 1'
#
loop_
_entity.id
_entity.type
_entity.pdbx_description
1 polymer ?
#
loop_
_entity_poly.entity_id
_entity_poly.type
_entity_poly.pdbx_seq_one_letter_code
_entity_poly.pdbx_strand_id
1 'polypeptide(L)'
;MMFLLSHDFHSPLFSLISKIRVHLLGALEHKDVRNVLVQGHIFLNTSLTEAFCMAIVEAASCGLQVVSTRVGGIPEVLPESLIILCEPSVKSLCEGLEKAISQLKSGALLPPEKIHNIVKTFYTWRNVAERTEKVYDRVAGEAVLSMDKRLDRLISHCGPVTGCIFALLAVLNFLFLVFLRWVTPDSIIDVAVDATGPRAAWARQHPCSKKGGENNEMSKTR
;
A
#
# COMPACT_ATOMS: atom_id res chain seq x y z
N MET A 1 -3.24 -8.75 -3.04
CA MET A 1 -3.71 -10.11 -2.76
C MET A 1 -4.49 -10.55 -3.98
N MET A 2 -3.78 -11.23 -4.88
CA MET A 2 -4.34 -11.84 -6.09
C MET A 2 -5.24 -12.98 -5.62
N PHE A 3 -6.53 -12.96 -5.92
CA PHE A 3 -7.38 -14.11 -5.63
C PHE A 3 -6.80 -15.31 -6.37
N LEU A 4 -6.26 -16.24 -5.58
CA LEU A 4 -5.87 -17.59 -5.99
C LEU A 4 -7.14 -18.28 -6.53
N LEU A 5 -7.29 -18.27 -7.84
CA LEU A 5 -8.06 -19.29 -8.55
C LEU A 5 -7.06 -20.16 -9.32
N SER A 6 -6.29 -20.94 -8.57
CA SER A 6 -5.57 -22.11 -9.08
C SER A 6 -6.13 -23.34 -8.38
N HIS A 7 -7.11 -23.98 -8.99
CA HIS A 7 -6.96 -25.32 -9.56
C HIS A 7 -8.29 -25.76 -10.19
N ASP A 8 -8.21 -26.31 -11.40
CA ASP A 8 -9.23 -27.11 -12.09
C ASP A 8 -10.41 -26.37 -12.76
N PHE A 9 -10.09 -25.54 -13.77
CA PHE A 9 -11.05 -25.11 -14.81
C PHE A 9 -11.13 -26.17 -15.93
N HIS A 10 -11.70 -27.34 -15.63
CA HIS A 10 -11.98 -28.39 -16.65
C HIS A 10 -13.46 -28.80 -16.62
N SER A 11 -14.36 -27.84 -16.87
CA SER A 11 -15.81 -28.07 -16.83
C SER A 11 -16.58 -27.11 -17.77
N PRO A 12 -17.90 -27.33 -18.02
CA PRO A 12 -18.73 -26.77 -19.11
C PRO A 12 -18.72 -25.24 -19.29
N LEU A 13 -18.19 -24.49 -18.32
CA LEU A 13 -18.03 -23.05 -18.37
C LEU A 13 -17.20 -22.59 -19.58
N PHE A 14 -16.15 -23.33 -19.96
CA PHE A 14 -15.28 -22.94 -21.09
C PHE A 14 -16.02 -23.01 -22.43
N SER A 15 -16.90 -24.00 -22.60
CA SER A 15 -17.76 -24.15 -23.78
C SER A 15 -18.77 -23.00 -23.88
N LEU A 16 -19.35 -22.58 -22.75
CA LEU A 16 -20.27 -21.44 -22.70
C LEU A 16 -19.56 -20.10 -22.98
N ILE A 17 -18.34 -19.93 -22.45
CA ILE A 17 -17.51 -18.72 -22.64
C ILE A 17 -17.04 -18.59 -24.10
N SER A 18 -16.83 -19.70 -24.83
CA SER A 18 -16.42 -19.64 -26.25
C SER A 18 -17.43 -18.95 -27.17
N LYS A 19 -18.70 -18.85 -26.76
CA LYS A 19 -19.76 -18.12 -27.48
C LYS A 19 -19.82 -16.63 -27.10
N ILE A 20 -19.03 -16.20 -26.13
CA ILE A 20 -19.00 -14.84 -25.56
C ILE A 20 -17.65 -14.19 -25.94
N ARG A 21 -17.64 -12.88 -26.14
CA ARG A 21 -16.42 -12.10 -26.44
C ARG A 21 -15.55 -11.93 -25.18
N VAL A 22 -15.02 -13.03 -24.66
CA VAL A 22 -14.15 -13.06 -23.47
C VAL A 22 -12.86 -13.78 -23.82
N HIS A 23 -11.73 -13.14 -23.51
CA HIS A 23 -10.40 -13.73 -23.67
C HIS A 23 -9.75 -13.88 -22.29
N LEU A 24 -9.46 -15.12 -21.90
CA LEU A 24 -8.83 -15.44 -20.61
C LEU A 24 -7.32 -15.59 -20.83
N LEU A 25 -6.53 -14.68 -20.27
CA LEU A 25 -5.07 -14.66 -20.44
C LEU A 25 -4.33 -15.62 -19.50
N GLY A 26 -5.01 -16.13 -18.46
CA GLY A 26 -4.38 -16.92 -17.41
C GLY A 26 -3.53 -16.07 -16.46
N ALA A 27 -2.59 -16.72 -15.78
CA ALA A 27 -1.64 -16.04 -14.90
C ALA A 27 -0.60 -15.28 -15.74
N LEU A 28 -0.36 -14.01 -15.38
CA LEU A 28 0.64 -13.17 -16.00
C LEU A 28 1.78 -12.87 -15.01
N GLU A 29 3.01 -12.84 -15.50
CA GLU A 29 4.13 -12.33 -14.72
C GLU A 29 3.98 -10.81 -14.53
N HIS A 30 4.45 -10.30 -13.39
CA HIS A 30 4.30 -8.88 -13.04
C HIS A 30 4.90 -7.93 -14.10
N LYS A 31 5.99 -8.34 -14.76
CA LYS A 31 6.63 -7.56 -15.84
C LYS A 31 5.72 -7.37 -17.07
N ASP A 32 4.79 -8.29 -17.30
CA ASP A 32 3.93 -8.33 -18.48
C ASP A 32 2.56 -7.68 -18.23
N VAL A 33 2.17 -7.47 -16.97
CA VAL A 33 0.89 -6.85 -16.57
C VAL A 33 0.69 -5.50 -17.27
N ARG A 34 1.72 -4.65 -17.30
CA ARG A 34 1.67 -3.36 -18.01
C ARG A 34 1.29 -3.53 -19.47
N ASN A 35 1.90 -4.48 -20.17
CA ASN A 35 1.69 -4.68 -21.61
C ASN A 35 0.25 -5.08 -21.92
N VAL A 36 -0.45 -5.71 -20.98
CA VAL A 36 -1.86 -6.06 -21.09
C VAL A 36 -2.76 -4.88 -20.72
N LEU A 37 -2.47 -4.21 -19.61
CA LEU A 37 -3.29 -3.10 -19.14
C LEU A 37 -3.38 -1.97 -20.18
N VAL A 38 -2.27 -1.60 -20.82
CA VAL A 38 -2.26 -0.53 -21.84
C VAL A 38 -3.10 -0.81 -23.09
N GLN A 39 -3.52 -2.06 -23.32
CA GLN A 39 -4.43 -2.42 -24.41
C GLN A 39 -5.90 -2.16 -24.05
N GLY A 40 -6.20 -1.97 -22.76
CA GLY A 40 -7.54 -1.74 -22.24
C GLY A 40 -7.88 -0.26 -22.12
N HIS A 41 -9.18 0.01 -21.97
CA HIS A 41 -9.71 1.37 -21.72
C HIS A 41 -10.33 1.48 -20.31
N ILE A 42 -10.91 0.39 -19.82
CA ILE A 42 -11.64 0.32 -18.56
C ILE A 42 -11.12 -0.88 -17.78
N PHE A 43 -10.82 -0.68 -16.50
CA PHE A 43 -10.48 -1.73 -15.56
C PHE A 43 -11.65 -1.94 -14.60
N LEU A 44 -12.10 -3.19 -14.46
CA LEU A 44 -13.23 -3.56 -13.60
C LEU A 44 -12.73 -4.43 -12.44
N ASN A 45 -13.00 -3.99 -11.21
CA ASN A 45 -12.77 -4.77 -10.00
C ASN A 45 -14.10 -5.10 -9.31
N THR A 46 -14.33 -6.38 -9.04
CA THR A 46 -15.58 -6.88 -8.43
C THR A 46 -15.35 -7.59 -7.09
N SER A 47 -14.21 -7.34 -6.44
CA SER A 47 -13.91 -7.90 -5.12
C SER A 47 -14.96 -7.53 -4.06
N LEU A 48 -15.28 -8.45 -3.15
CA LEU A 48 -16.18 -8.17 -2.02
C LEU A 48 -15.46 -7.54 -0.82
N THR A 49 -14.14 -7.71 -0.72
CA THR A 49 -13.31 -7.12 0.33
C THR A 49 -11.95 -6.76 -0.25
N GLU A 50 -11.48 -5.55 0.03
CA GLU A 50 -10.16 -5.04 -0.40
C GLU A 50 -9.65 -4.04 0.63
N ALA A 51 -8.38 -4.12 1.00
CA ALA A 51 -7.76 -3.10 1.85
C ALA A 51 -7.31 -1.89 1.02
N PHE A 52 -6.43 -2.11 0.04
CA PHE A 52 -5.84 -1.03 -0.78
C PHE A 52 -5.82 -1.36 -2.28
N CYS A 53 -6.02 -2.62 -2.67
CA CYS A 53 -6.05 -3.12 -4.05
C CYS A 53 -5.02 -2.47 -5.00
N MET A 54 -3.79 -2.99 -4.99
CA MET A 54 -2.71 -2.52 -5.88
C MET A 54 -3.09 -2.54 -7.37
N ALA A 55 -3.92 -3.48 -7.80
CA ALA A 55 -4.33 -3.62 -9.19
C ALA A 55 -5.08 -2.38 -9.72
N ILE A 56 -5.86 -1.71 -8.87
CA ILE A 56 -6.55 -0.46 -9.23
C ILE A 56 -5.54 0.66 -9.47
N VAL A 57 -4.51 0.77 -8.63
CA VAL A 57 -3.44 1.76 -8.78
C VAL A 57 -2.63 1.49 -10.05
N GLU A 58 -2.31 0.23 -10.34
CA GLU A 58 -1.60 -0.19 -11.56
C GLU A 58 -2.40 0.13 -12.82
N ALA A 59 -3.71 -0.17 -12.83
CA ALA A 59 -4.61 0.14 -13.94
C ALA A 59 -4.75 1.65 -14.17
N ALA A 60 -4.98 2.42 -13.10
CA ALA A 60 -5.06 3.87 -13.19
C ALA A 60 -3.70 4.47 -13.62
N SER A 61 -2.58 3.90 -13.18
CA SER A 61 -1.24 4.31 -13.64
C SER A 61 -1.03 4.05 -15.13
N CYS A 62 -1.69 3.05 -15.70
CA CYS A 62 -1.71 2.80 -17.15
C CYS A 62 -2.72 3.70 -17.90
N GLY A 63 -3.47 4.54 -17.17
CA GLY A 63 -4.41 5.50 -17.73
C GLY A 63 -5.80 4.95 -18.03
N LEU A 64 -6.18 3.82 -17.42
CA LEU A 64 -7.50 3.21 -17.60
C LEU A 64 -8.51 3.86 -16.66
N GLN A 65 -9.76 3.97 -17.11
CA GLN A 65 -10.87 4.31 -16.23
C GLN A 65 -11.16 3.13 -15.30
N VAL A 66 -11.16 3.36 -13.99
CA VAL A 66 -11.43 2.31 -13.00
C VAL A 66 -12.91 2.30 -12.64
N VAL A 67 -13.49 1.10 -12.63
CA VAL A 67 -14.79 0.79 -12.02
C VAL A 67 -14.54 -0.25 -10.94
N SER A 68 -14.93 0.03 -9.70
CA SER A 68 -14.71 -0.88 -8.58
C SER A 68 -15.89 -0.90 -7.61
N THR A 69 -16.03 -2.00 -6.87
CA THR A 69 -16.87 -2.05 -5.68
C THR A 69 -16.36 -1.09 -4.60
N ARG A 70 -17.29 -0.48 -3.86
CA ARG A 70 -17.06 0.40 -2.70
C ARG A 70 -16.91 -0.44 -1.43
N VAL A 71 -15.78 -1.14 -1.31
CA VAL A 71 -15.51 -2.03 -0.17
C VAL A 71 -14.16 -1.74 0.46
N GLY A 72 -14.06 -2.00 1.77
CA GLY A 72 -12.86 -1.76 2.57
C GLY A 72 -12.24 -0.39 2.32
N GLY A 73 -10.95 -0.33 1.98
CA GLY A 73 -10.24 0.94 1.79
C GLY A 73 -10.22 1.47 0.35
N ILE A 74 -10.89 0.83 -0.61
CA ILE A 74 -10.94 1.29 -2.02
C ILE A 74 -11.31 2.77 -2.19
N PRO A 75 -12.31 3.33 -1.46
CA PRO A 75 -12.67 4.73 -1.60
C PRO A 75 -11.54 5.72 -1.26
N GLU A 76 -10.52 5.28 -0.53
CA GLU A 76 -9.35 6.09 -0.14
C GLU A 76 -8.18 5.97 -1.13
N VAL A 77 -8.22 4.99 -2.05
CA VAL A 77 -7.12 4.67 -2.97
C VAL A 77 -7.07 5.60 -4.18
N LEU A 78 -8.21 6.05 -4.69
CA LEU A 78 -8.26 6.97 -5.83
C LEU A 78 -9.31 8.06 -5.58
N PRO A 79 -9.06 9.29 -6.04
CA PRO A 79 -10.06 10.34 -5.97
C PRO A 79 -11.28 9.98 -6.82
N GLU A 80 -12.47 10.43 -6.41
CA GLU A 80 -13.76 10.12 -7.08
C GLU A 80 -13.80 10.51 -8.57
N SER A 81 -12.90 11.41 -9.01
CA SER A 81 -12.77 11.77 -10.42
C SER A 81 -12.12 10.68 -11.29
N LEU A 82 -11.40 9.73 -10.69
CA LEU A 82 -10.66 8.66 -11.39
C LEU A 82 -11.29 7.27 -11.23
N ILE A 83 -12.26 7.12 -10.33
CA ILE A 83 -12.87 5.84 -10.00
C ILE A 83 -14.40 5.95 -9.93
N ILE A 84 -15.09 5.01 -10.57
CA ILE A 84 -16.53 4.82 -10.40
C ILE A 84 -16.72 3.75 -9.32
N LEU A 85 -17.24 4.17 -8.18
CA LEU A 85 -17.51 3.30 -7.04
C LEU A 85 -18.95 2.78 -7.11
N CYS A 86 -19.08 1.44 -7.11
CA CYS A 86 -20.35 0.72 -7.18
C CYS A 86 -20.61 -0.05 -5.88
N GLU A 87 -21.87 -0.33 -5.58
CA GLU A 87 -22.19 -1.31 -4.55
C GLU A 87 -21.80 -2.72 -5.03
N PRO A 88 -21.49 -3.67 -4.12
CA PRO A 88 -21.14 -5.05 -4.47
C PRO A 88 -22.37 -5.85 -4.94
N SER A 89 -23.02 -5.37 -5.99
CA SER A 89 -24.19 -5.97 -6.63
C SER A 89 -24.00 -5.94 -8.15
N VAL A 90 -24.50 -6.98 -8.83
CA VAL A 90 -24.40 -7.08 -10.29
C VAL A 90 -25.02 -5.87 -10.97
N LYS A 91 -26.20 -5.44 -10.49
CA LYS A 91 -26.92 -4.28 -11.04
C LYS A 91 -26.07 -3.01 -10.98
N SER A 92 -25.50 -2.70 -9.81
CA SER A 92 -24.69 -1.48 -9.63
C SER A 92 -23.40 -1.53 -10.43
N LEU A 93 -22.76 -2.70 -10.55
CA LEU A 93 -21.57 -2.88 -11.39
C LEU A 93 -21.87 -2.71 -12.88
N CYS A 94 -23.00 -3.24 -13.36
CA CYS A 94 -23.45 -3.02 -14.74
C CYS A 94 -23.70 -1.54 -15.01
N GLU A 95 -24.43 -0.85 -14.14
CA GLU A 95 -24.70 0.59 -14.26
C GLU A 95 -23.40 1.41 -14.26
N GLY A 96 -22.45 1.08 -13.39
CA GLY A 96 -21.15 1.74 -13.34
C GLY A 96 -20.30 1.49 -14.58
N LEU A 97 -20.32 0.27 -15.11
CA LEU A 97 -19.62 -0.08 -16.34
C LEU A 97 -20.24 0.59 -17.57
N GLU A 98 -21.57 0.61 -17.69
CA GLU A 98 -22.29 1.32 -18.75
C GLU A 98 -21.98 2.81 -18.73
N LYS A 99 -21.93 3.42 -17.54
CA LYS A 99 -21.51 4.81 -17.34
C LYS A 99 -20.08 5.04 -17.85
N ALA A 100 -19.13 4.17 -17.48
CA ALA A 100 -17.74 4.28 -17.95
C ALA A 100 -17.64 4.17 -19.48
N ILE A 101 -18.38 3.23 -20.10
CA ILE A 101 -18.42 3.05 -21.55
C ILE A 101 -19.02 4.28 -22.24
N SER A 102 -20.09 4.86 -21.67
CA SER A 102 -20.72 6.08 -22.20
C SER A 102 -19.77 7.28 -22.14
N GLN A 103 -19.06 7.45 -21.02
CA GLN A 103 -18.04 8.50 -20.86
C GLN A 103 -16.87 8.33 -21.84
N LEU A 104 -16.43 7.08 -22.08
CA LEU A 104 -15.40 6.77 -23.07
C LEU A 104 -15.85 7.17 -24.48
N LYS A 105 -17.06 6.78 -24.88
CA LYS A 105 -17.62 7.07 -26.22
C LYS A 105 -17.86 8.57 -26.46
N SER A 106 -18.25 9.30 -25.42
CA SER A 106 -18.48 10.75 -25.48
C SER A 106 -17.20 11.57 -25.37
N GLY A 107 -16.04 10.95 -25.13
CA GLY A 107 -14.78 11.66 -24.90
C GLY A 107 -14.74 12.45 -23.59
N ALA A 108 -15.63 12.15 -22.65
CA ALA A 108 -15.71 12.82 -21.35
C ALA A 108 -14.65 12.31 -20.36
N LEU A 109 -14.02 11.16 -20.66
CA LEU A 109 -12.93 10.63 -19.83
C LEU A 109 -11.66 11.47 -19.98
N LEU A 110 -10.90 11.52 -18.89
CA LEU A 110 -9.58 12.15 -18.91
C LEU A 110 -8.65 11.36 -19.84
N PRO A 111 -7.80 12.05 -20.62
CA PRO A 111 -6.75 11.39 -21.39
C PRO A 111 -5.86 10.53 -20.49
N PRO A 112 -5.40 9.35 -20.95
CA PRO A 112 -4.55 8.44 -20.18
C PRO A 112 -3.34 9.12 -19.54
N GLU A 113 -2.70 10.07 -20.23
CA GLU A 113 -1.56 10.82 -19.71
C GLU A 113 -1.91 11.69 -18.49
N LYS A 114 -3.10 12.30 -18.48
CA LYS A 114 -3.55 13.11 -17.33
C LYS A 114 -3.82 12.21 -16.13
N ILE A 115 -4.47 11.07 -16.34
CA ILE A 115 -4.71 10.07 -15.28
C ILE A 115 -3.37 9.61 -14.69
N HIS A 116 -2.43 9.21 -15.54
CA HIS A 116 -1.09 8.81 -15.10
C HIS A 116 -0.38 9.89 -14.29
N ASN A 117 -0.39 11.14 -14.78
CA ASN A 117 0.25 12.27 -14.09
C ASN A 117 -0.34 12.54 -12.72
N ILE A 118 -1.66 12.39 -12.57
CA ILE A 118 -2.34 12.52 -11.28
C ILE A 118 -1.90 11.38 -10.34
N VAL A 119 -2.03 10.11 -10.76
CA VAL A 119 -1.71 8.93 -9.94
C VAL A 119 -0.24 8.92 -9.50
N LYS A 120 0.67 9.35 -10.38
CA LYS A 120 2.11 9.50 -10.10
C LYS A 120 2.40 10.40 -8.90
N THR A 121 1.53 11.37 -8.55
CA THR A 121 1.77 12.27 -7.41
C THR A 121 1.44 11.63 -6.06
N PHE A 122 0.50 10.69 -6.02
CA PHE A 122 0.01 10.11 -4.76
C PHE A 122 0.83 8.90 -4.31
N TYR A 123 1.22 8.03 -5.26
CA TYR A 123 1.76 6.69 -4.95
C TYR A 123 3.16 6.49 -5.53
N THR A 124 4.15 7.16 -4.93
CA THR A 124 5.57 6.88 -5.22
C THR A 124 6.22 6.17 -4.06
N TRP A 125 6.97 5.10 -4.35
CA TRP A 125 7.77 4.40 -3.35
C TRP A 125 8.77 5.30 -2.64
N ARG A 126 9.27 6.35 -3.31
CA ARG A 126 10.15 7.35 -2.69
C ARG A 126 9.43 8.11 -1.57
N ASN A 127 8.22 8.62 -1.84
CA ASN A 127 7.43 9.34 -0.83
C ASN A 127 6.99 8.41 0.31
N VAL A 128 6.63 7.16 -0.01
CA VAL A 128 6.31 6.15 1.02
C VAL A 128 7.52 5.89 1.91
N ALA A 129 8.69 5.63 1.32
CA ALA A 129 9.93 5.39 2.06
C ALA A 129 10.31 6.58 2.94
N GLU A 130 10.29 7.80 2.43
CA GLU A 130 10.61 9.02 3.19
C GLU A 130 9.66 9.22 4.39
N ARG A 131 8.35 8.98 4.19
CA ARG A 131 7.37 9.08 5.28
C ARG A 131 7.57 7.97 6.32
N THR A 132 7.87 6.76 5.88
CA THR A 132 8.15 5.63 6.77
C THR A 132 9.41 5.89 7.58
N GLU A 133 10.49 6.37 6.97
CA GLU A 133 11.75 6.71 7.63
C GLU A 133 11.54 7.72 8.77
N LYS A 134 10.77 8.79 8.52
CA LYS A 134 10.42 9.78 9.58
C LYS A 134 9.72 9.15 10.79
N VAL A 135 8.88 8.14 10.59
CA VAL A 135 8.23 7.43 11.70
C VAL A 135 9.25 6.57 12.44
N TYR A 136 10.12 5.87 11.71
CA TYR A 136 11.18 5.05 12.30
C TYR A 136 12.14 5.90 13.12
N ASP A 137 12.60 7.05 12.60
CA ASP A 137 13.47 7.98 13.32
C ASP A 137 12.82 8.51 14.60
N ARG A 138 11.52 8.84 14.52
CA ARG A 138 10.76 9.29 15.69
C ARG A 138 10.71 8.20 16.76
N VAL A 139 10.34 6.98 16.39
CA VAL A 139 10.20 5.85 17.32
C VAL A 139 11.57 5.39 17.85
N ALA A 140 12.64 5.50 17.06
CA ALA A 140 13.99 5.17 17.49
C ALA A 140 14.50 6.07 18.63
N GLY A 141 13.99 7.30 18.73
CA GLY A 141 14.26 8.20 19.86
C GLY A 141 13.40 7.97 21.10
N GLU A 142 12.36 7.13 21.01
CA GLU A 142 11.48 6.85 22.15
C GLU A 142 12.17 5.92 23.15
N ALA A 143 12.01 6.21 24.45
CA ALA A 143 12.60 5.39 25.50
C ALA A 143 11.96 3.99 25.51
N VAL A 144 12.80 2.98 25.32
CA VAL A 144 12.38 1.58 25.43
C VAL A 144 12.03 1.29 26.89
N LEU A 145 10.74 1.11 27.18
CA LEU A 145 10.26 0.76 28.52
C LEU A 145 10.89 -0.55 28.99
N SER A 146 11.35 -0.56 30.24
CA SER A 146 11.78 -1.77 30.95
C SER A 146 10.62 -2.75 31.15
N MET A 147 10.93 -4.03 31.36
CA MET A 147 9.92 -5.10 31.40
C MET A 147 8.88 -4.89 32.50
N ASP A 148 9.30 -4.41 33.67
CA ASP A 148 8.44 -4.05 34.80
C ASP A 148 7.40 -2.99 34.40
N LYS A 149 7.82 -1.92 33.72
CA LYS A 149 6.92 -0.86 33.26
C LYS A 149 5.99 -1.31 32.13
N ARG A 150 6.46 -2.24 31.28
CA ARG A 150 5.61 -2.85 30.24
C ARG A 150 4.51 -3.71 30.87
N LEU A 151 4.84 -4.49 31.90
CA LEU A 151 3.90 -5.35 32.60
C LEU A 151 2.86 -4.52 33.36
N ASP A 152 3.31 -3.49 34.07
CA ASP A 152 2.44 -2.56 34.79
C ASP A 152 1.45 -1.86 33.84
N ARG A 153 1.92 -1.42 32.66
CA ARG A 153 1.06 -0.85 31.61
C ARG A 153 0.02 -1.86 31.09
N LEU A 154 0.41 -3.11 30.86
CA LEU A 154 -0.50 -4.14 30.33
C LEU A 154 -1.59 -4.51 31.35
N ILE A 155 -1.23 -4.64 32.63
CA ILE A 155 -2.17 -5.00 33.70
C ILE A 155 -3.12 -3.84 34.01
N SER A 156 -2.62 -2.59 34.00
CA SER A 156 -3.42 -1.41 34.33
C SER A 156 -4.36 -0.94 33.20
N HIS A 157 -3.96 -1.05 31.94
CA HIS A 157 -4.72 -0.47 30.82
C HIS A 157 -5.61 -1.45 30.05
N CYS A 158 -5.37 -2.77 30.12
CA CYS A 158 -6.15 -3.75 29.35
C CYS A 158 -7.27 -4.43 30.15
N GLY A 159 -7.58 -3.94 31.35
CA GLY A 159 -8.62 -4.48 32.23
C GLY A 159 -8.18 -5.75 32.98
N PRO A 160 -8.93 -6.18 34.04
CA PRO A 160 -8.43 -7.14 35.02
C PRO A 160 -8.12 -8.53 34.44
N VAL A 161 -8.98 -9.03 33.56
CA VAL A 161 -8.85 -10.38 32.99
C VAL A 161 -7.91 -10.37 31.78
N THR A 162 -8.20 -9.52 30.79
CA THR A 162 -7.42 -9.43 29.55
C THR A 162 -6.00 -8.94 29.79
N GLY A 163 -5.79 -8.01 30.74
CA GLY A 163 -4.47 -7.56 31.16
C GLY A 163 -3.63 -8.68 31.77
N CYS A 164 -4.22 -9.55 32.59
CA CYS A 164 -3.53 -10.73 33.14
C CYS A 164 -3.12 -11.73 32.04
N ILE A 165 -3.97 -11.94 31.03
CA ILE A 165 -3.65 -12.82 29.89
C ILE A 165 -2.49 -12.24 29.07
N PHE A 166 -2.52 -10.94 28.74
CA PHE A 166 -1.43 -10.30 28.01
C PHE A 166 -0.13 -10.23 28.81
N ALA A 167 -0.21 -10.00 30.12
CA ALA A 167 0.92 -10.07 31.04
C ALA A 167 1.59 -11.44 31.02
N LEU A 168 0.81 -12.52 31.11
CA LEU A 168 1.32 -13.89 31.03
C LEU A 168 1.99 -14.17 29.69
N LEU A 169 1.37 -13.75 28.58
CA LEU A 169 1.95 -13.86 27.23
C LEU A 169 3.25 -13.06 27.09
N ALA A 170 3.33 -11.86 27.68
CA ALA A 170 4.53 -11.03 27.64
C ALA A 170 5.68 -11.68 28.43
N VAL A 171 5.39 -12.24 29.61
CA VAL A 171 6.37 -12.98 30.42
C VAL A 171 6.84 -14.23 29.68
N LEU A 172 5.92 -14.99 29.07
CA LEU A 172 6.28 -16.17 28.27
C LEU A 172 7.18 -15.81 27.09
N ASN A 173 6.86 -14.74 26.35
CA ASN A 173 7.71 -14.23 25.27
C ASN A 173 9.09 -13.77 25.79
N PHE A 174 9.14 -13.17 26.97
CA PHE A 174 10.41 -12.76 27.57
C PHE A 174 11.26 -13.98 27.98
N LEU A 175 10.66 -15.00 28.59
CA LEU A 175 11.35 -16.27 28.90
C LEU A 175 11.83 -16.96 27.62
N PHE A 176 11.02 -16.93 26.56
CA PHE A 176 11.43 -17.44 25.25
C PHE A 176 12.60 -16.65 24.67
N LEU A 177 12.60 -15.32 24.79
CA LEU A 177 13.73 -14.48 24.39
C LEU A 177 15.01 -14.80 25.19
N VAL A 178 14.90 -15.02 26.50
CA VAL A 178 16.04 -15.43 27.35
C VAL A 178 16.58 -16.79 26.90
N PHE A 179 15.69 -17.75 26.61
CA PHE A 179 16.08 -19.04 26.04
C PHE A 179 16.79 -18.88 24.68
N LEU A 180 16.26 -18.05 23.77
CA LEU A 180 16.90 -17.77 22.49
C LEU A 180 18.29 -17.15 22.66
N ARG A 181 18.47 -16.20 23.60
CA ARG A 181 19.78 -15.61 23.92
C ARG A 181 20.77 -16.62 24.51
N TRP A 182 20.27 -17.66 25.20
CA TRP A 182 21.11 -18.76 25.66
C TRP A 182 21.56 -19.67 24.50
N VAL A 183 20.66 -19.95 23.55
CA VAL A 183 20.98 -20.76 22.35
C VAL A 183 21.87 -20.00 21.37
N THR A 184 21.64 -18.71 21.18
CA THR A 184 22.39 -17.85 20.26
C THR A 184 22.73 -16.54 20.99
N PRO A 185 23.91 -16.47 21.63
CA PRO A 185 24.35 -15.27 22.34
C PRO A 185 24.45 -14.06 21.44
N ASP A 186 24.05 -12.89 21.94
CA ASP A 186 24.11 -11.62 21.23
C ASP A 186 25.51 -11.28 20.69
N SER A 187 26.57 -11.79 21.32
CA SER A 187 27.95 -11.58 20.88
C SER A 187 28.28 -12.17 19.52
N ILE A 188 27.47 -13.13 19.03
CA ILE A 188 27.62 -13.78 17.73
C ILE A 188 26.79 -13.05 16.66
N ILE A 189 25.86 -12.18 17.07
CA ILE A 189 24.97 -11.48 16.16
C ILE A 189 25.65 -10.20 15.70
N ASP A 190 25.88 -10.09 14.39
CA ASP A 190 26.43 -8.87 13.80
C ASP A 190 25.50 -7.69 14.08
N VAL A 191 26.08 -6.63 14.66
CA VAL A 191 25.35 -5.38 14.88
C VAL A 191 25.15 -4.71 13.52
N ALA A 192 23.88 -4.60 13.12
CA ALA A 192 23.53 -3.88 11.90
C ALA A 192 24.04 -2.43 11.99
N VAL A 193 24.87 -2.04 11.03
CA VAL A 193 25.34 -0.66 10.91
C VAL A 193 24.14 0.23 10.64
N ASP A 194 23.96 1.26 11.47
CA ASP A 194 22.99 2.31 11.18
C ASP A 194 23.50 3.10 9.97
N ALA A 195 22.98 2.76 8.79
CA ALA A 195 23.45 3.31 7.52
C ALA A 195 22.88 4.71 7.27
N THR A 196 21.57 4.89 7.44
CA THR A 196 20.83 6.12 7.09
C THR A 196 20.03 6.75 8.24
N GLY A 197 19.94 6.11 9.42
CA GLY A 197 19.17 6.62 10.55
C GLY A 197 19.83 7.76 11.33
N PRO A 198 19.31 8.13 12.51
CA PRO A 198 19.76 9.30 13.26
C PRO A 198 21.22 9.23 13.71
N ARG A 199 21.82 8.02 13.76
CA ARG A 199 23.24 7.79 14.08
C ARG A 199 24.04 7.31 12.85
N ALA A 200 23.53 7.60 11.65
CA ALA A 200 24.03 7.13 10.36
C ALA A 200 25.56 7.22 10.19
N ALA A 201 26.13 6.11 9.71
CA ALA A 201 27.50 6.05 9.22
C ALA A 201 27.67 6.76 7.86
N TRP A 202 26.66 6.71 6.97
CA TRP A 202 26.77 7.29 5.62
C TRP A 202 26.59 8.81 5.58
N ALA A 203 25.89 9.41 6.54
CA ALA A 203 25.77 10.87 6.65
C ALA A 203 27.13 11.57 6.91
N ARG A 204 28.09 10.86 7.50
CA ARG A 204 29.45 11.39 7.76
C ARG A 204 30.36 11.36 6.53
N GLN A 205 30.00 10.62 5.48
CA GLN A 205 30.84 10.44 4.28
C GLN A 205 30.48 11.41 3.14
N HIS A 206 29.30 12.02 3.16
CA HIS A 206 28.90 13.03 2.18
C HIS A 206 28.30 14.26 2.87
N PRO A 207 29.11 15.29 3.21
CA PRO A 207 28.56 16.56 3.62
C PRO A 207 27.80 17.16 2.44
N CYS A 208 26.47 17.09 2.48
CA CYS A 208 25.61 17.75 1.52
C CYS A 208 25.90 19.26 1.63
N SER A 209 26.59 19.79 0.61
CA SER A 209 26.91 21.21 0.47
C SER A 209 25.64 22.04 0.54
N LYS A 210 25.35 22.62 1.71
CA LYS A 210 24.41 23.74 1.84
C LYS A 210 24.97 24.92 1.04
N LYS A 211 24.53 25.06 -0.21
CA LYS A 211 24.70 26.28 -1.00
C LYS A 211 23.49 27.19 -0.81
N GLY A 212 23.76 28.39 -0.30
CA GLY A 212 23.13 29.63 -0.78
C GLY A 212 22.05 30.25 0.10
N GLY A 213 22.40 31.37 0.73
CA GLY A 213 21.42 32.31 1.28
C GLY A 213 21.98 33.39 2.21
N GLU A 214 23.07 34.08 1.83
CA GLU A 214 23.42 35.37 2.44
C GLU A 214 22.71 36.50 1.69
N ASN A 215 21.93 37.28 2.45
CA ASN A 215 21.68 38.73 2.40
C ASN A 215 21.41 39.43 1.05
N ASN A 216 20.23 40.06 0.93
CA ASN A 216 20.19 41.53 0.91
C ASN A 216 18.79 42.08 1.28
N GLU A 217 18.76 42.96 2.29
CA GLU A 217 17.65 43.88 2.52
C GLU A 217 17.60 44.95 1.42
N MET A 218 16.40 45.55 1.31
CA MET A 218 16.16 46.95 0.92
C MET A 218 15.86 47.25 -0.56
N SER A 219 14.55 47.34 -0.89
CA SER A 219 14.00 48.58 -1.48
C SER A 219 12.47 48.61 -1.49
N LYS A 220 11.97 49.59 -0.74
CA LYS A 220 10.64 50.19 -0.64
C LYS A 220 10.03 50.58 -2.01
N THR A 221 8.69 50.53 -2.07
CA THR A 221 7.77 51.45 -2.80
C THR A 221 7.12 50.97 -4.11
N ARG A 222 5.79 51.09 -4.11
CA ARG A 222 4.77 51.07 -5.18
C ARG A 222 4.22 49.72 -5.63
#